data_AF-A0A0K9UP18-F1
#
_entry.id   AF-A0A0K9UP18-F1
#
_cell.length_a   1.000
_cell.length_b   1.000
_cell.length_c   1.000
_cell.angle_alpha   90.00
_cell.angle_beta   90.00
_cell.angle_gamma   90.00
#
_symmetry.space_group_name_H-M   'P 1'
#
loop_
_entity.id
_entity.type
_entity.pdbx_description
1 polymer ?
#
loop_
_entity_poly.entity_id
_entity_poly.type
_entity_poly.pdbx_seq_one_letter_code
_entity_poly.pdbx_strand_id
1 'polypeptide(L)'
;MRHIRYEYQGVKGLKAISELTGIPESTLSQRINKWGMTIKEAVSHQVMKKIRYEYQGAKGLKAISELTGIPVPTLSQRINKCGMTIEEAVGHQRGALVAKQQHEYQGLVGLAEISRHYGIPLTTLHYRVQTKGISIEAALSNAACKASPKKEKAKAQAPVKAKKECKKHGTTKPDLLHPLWKLALGIAA
;
A
#
# COMPACT_ATOMS: atom_id res chain seq x y z
N MET A 1 -14.85 2.72 43.44
CA MET A 1 -13.47 3.20 43.71
C MET A 1 -12.56 2.69 42.60
N ARG A 2 -11.80 3.56 41.91
CA ARG A 2 -10.78 3.08 40.97
C ARG A 2 -9.66 2.46 41.79
N HIS A 3 -9.44 1.16 41.68
CA HIS A 3 -8.28 0.51 42.30
C HIS A 3 -7.01 1.17 41.75
N ILE A 4 -6.28 1.86 42.63
CA ILE A 4 -4.96 2.40 42.34
C ILE A 4 -4.03 1.20 42.23
N ARG A 5 -3.73 0.80 40.99
CA ARG A 5 -2.94 -0.40 40.71
C ARG A 5 -1.42 -0.19 40.77
N TYR A 6 -0.96 1.05 40.69
CA TYR A 6 0.45 1.36 40.48
C TYR A 6 0.88 2.56 41.32
N GLU A 7 1.98 2.40 42.05
CA GLU A 7 2.61 3.43 42.87
C GLU A 7 4.11 3.50 42.56
N TYR A 8 4.63 4.71 42.40
CA TYR A 8 6.06 4.96 42.19
C TYR A 8 6.46 6.25 42.89
N GLN A 9 7.44 6.16 43.79
CA GLN A 9 7.94 7.29 44.60
C GLN A 9 6.82 8.09 45.32
N GLY A 10 5.82 7.39 45.87
CA GLY A 10 4.69 8.00 46.58
C GLY A 10 3.60 8.58 45.67
N VAL A 11 3.81 8.59 44.35
CA VAL A 11 2.81 9.03 43.37
C VAL A 11 1.95 7.83 42.93
N LYS A 12 0.64 8.03 43.01
CA LYS A 12 -0.36 7.00 42.77
C LYS A 12 -1.02 7.18 41.40
N GLY A 13 -0.98 6.12 40.60
CA GLY A 13 -1.61 6.04 39.28
C GLY A 13 -0.68 6.39 38.12
N LEU A 14 -0.86 5.69 36.99
CA LEU A 14 0.01 5.81 35.81
C LEU A 14 0.04 7.22 35.22
N LYS A 15 -1.08 7.95 35.24
CA LYS A 15 -1.15 9.32 34.72
C LYS A 15 -0.20 10.25 35.49
N ALA A 16 -0.25 10.21 36.83
CA ALA A 16 0.61 11.05 37.65
C ALA A 16 2.09 10.62 37.56
N ILE A 17 2.37 9.32 37.43
CA ILE A 17 3.72 8.80 37.18
C ILE A 17 4.24 9.23 35.80
N SER A 18 3.36 9.29 34.80
CA SER A 18 3.67 9.78 33.45
C SER A 18 4.07 11.26 33.47
N GLU A 19 3.32 12.09 34.20
CA GLU A 19 3.62 13.52 34.38
C GLU A 19 4.95 13.72 35.13
N LEU A 20 5.22 12.91 36.16
CA LEU A 20 6.48 12.97 36.93
C LEU A 20 7.71 12.58 36.09
N THR A 21 7.60 11.52 35.30
CA THR A 21 8.75 10.93 34.58
C THR A 21 8.91 11.46 33.16
N GLY A 22 7.92 12.18 32.62
CA GLY A 22 7.86 12.61 31.23
C GLY A 22 7.66 11.46 30.23
N ILE A 23 7.44 10.23 30.69
CA ILE A 23 7.20 9.06 29.83
C ILE A 23 5.68 8.94 29.59
N PRO A 24 5.20 8.81 28.35
CA PRO A 24 3.77 8.70 28.08
C PRO A 24 3.10 7.51 28.79
N GLU A 25 1.90 7.73 29.33
CA GLU A 25 1.09 6.69 30.00
C GLU A 25 0.93 5.43 29.14
N SER A 26 0.72 5.59 27.83
CA SER A 26 0.61 4.48 26.88
C SER A 26 1.86 3.60 26.86
N THR A 27 3.04 4.21 26.99
CA THR A 27 4.32 3.51 26.99
C THR A 27 4.53 2.76 28.32
N LEU A 28 4.23 3.40 29.45
CA LEU A 28 4.29 2.75 30.77
C LEU A 28 3.31 1.57 30.85
N SER A 29 2.07 1.76 30.39
CA SER A 29 1.04 0.72 30.35
C SER A 29 1.44 -0.44 29.44
N GLN A 30 2.06 -0.16 28.29
CA GLN A 30 2.58 -1.20 27.40
C GLN A 30 3.70 -2.02 28.07
N ARG A 31 4.66 -1.37 28.72
CA ARG A 31 5.77 -2.04 29.43
C ARG A 31 5.25 -2.96 30.54
N ILE A 32 4.28 -2.50 31.33
CA ILE A 32 3.73 -3.28 32.45
C ILE A 32 2.84 -4.42 31.94
N ASN A 33 1.87 -4.12 31.07
CA ASN A 33 0.82 -5.08 30.72
C ASN A 33 1.24 -6.04 29.59
N LYS A 34 2.03 -5.58 28.60
CA LYS A 34 2.47 -6.43 27.48
C LYS A 34 3.82 -7.07 27.72
N TRP A 35 4.74 -6.38 28.38
CA TRP A 35 6.10 -6.88 28.63
C TRP A 35 6.29 -7.42 30.05
N GLY A 36 5.29 -7.29 30.93
CA GLY A 36 5.31 -7.86 32.28
C GLY A 36 6.28 -7.17 33.24
N MET A 37 6.74 -5.95 32.92
CA MET A 37 7.72 -5.23 33.72
C MET A 37 7.11 -4.66 35.01
N THR A 38 7.93 -4.56 36.06
CA THR A 38 7.56 -3.79 37.26
C THR A 38 7.56 -2.28 36.95
N ILE A 39 6.89 -1.47 37.77
CA ILE A 39 6.81 -0.01 37.53
C ILE A 39 8.21 0.63 37.54
N LYS A 40 9.10 0.18 38.44
CA LYS A 40 10.47 0.71 38.54
C LYS A 40 11.28 0.40 37.30
N GLU A 41 11.23 -0.85 36.83
CA GLU A 41 11.87 -1.27 35.58
C GLU A 41 11.27 -0.55 34.39
N ALA A 42 9.93 -0.42 34.34
CA ALA A 42 9.24 0.26 33.27
C ALA A 42 9.66 1.74 33.16
N VAL A 43 9.94 2.44 34.27
CA VAL A 43 10.46 3.82 34.22
C VAL A 43 11.92 3.84 33.76
N SER A 44 12.76 2.92 34.25
CA SER A 44 14.19 2.83 33.91
C SER A 44 14.45 2.30 32.50
N HIS A 45 13.49 1.60 31.89
CA HIS A 45 13.67 0.91 30.62
C HIS A 45 13.89 1.90 29.47
N GLN A 46 15.12 1.92 28.94
CA GLN A 46 15.46 2.67 27.75
C GLN A 46 15.06 1.90 26.49
N VAL A 47 14.17 2.49 25.68
CA VAL A 47 13.79 1.89 24.40
C VAL A 47 14.91 2.14 23.40
N MET A 48 15.79 1.15 23.24
CA MET A 48 16.72 1.17 22.11
C MET A 48 15.91 1.06 20.82
N LYS A 49 15.95 2.09 19.97
CA LYS A 49 15.36 2.02 18.64
C LYS A 49 16.14 0.96 17.86
N LYS A 50 15.49 -0.15 17.49
CA LYS A 50 16.09 -1.17 16.61
C LYS A 50 16.41 -0.51 15.27
N ILE A 51 17.68 -0.23 15.05
CA ILE A 51 18.16 0.29 13.77
C ILE A 51 18.09 -0.87 12.78
N ARG A 52 17.26 -0.72 11.75
CA ARG A 52 17.01 -1.79 10.78
C ARG A 52 18.04 -1.88 9.67
N TYR A 53 18.75 -0.79 9.41
CA TYR A 53 19.55 -0.61 8.20
C TYR A 53 20.85 0.10 8.55
N GLU A 54 21.96 -0.45 8.10
CA GLU A 54 23.29 0.13 8.27
C GLU A 54 24.01 0.07 6.92
N TYR A 55 24.72 1.14 6.56
CA TYR A 55 25.54 1.21 5.34
C TYR A 55 26.76 2.07 5.64
N GLN A 56 27.96 1.52 5.48
CA GLN A 56 29.23 2.26 5.68
C GLN A 56 29.30 3.05 7.00
N GLY A 57 28.79 2.47 8.09
CA GLY A 57 28.75 3.11 9.41
C GLY A 57 27.59 4.09 9.62
N ALA A 58 26.86 4.49 8.57
CA ALA A 58 25.64 5.27 8.69
C ALA A 58 24.47 4.38 9.14
N LYS A 59 23.83 4.77 10.25
CA LYS A 59 22.77 4.02 10.90
C LYS A 59 21.39 4.60 10.60
N GLY A 60 20.56 3.83 9.93
CA GLY A 60 19.19 4.17 9.56
C GLY A 60 19.11 4.94 8.23
N LEU A 61 17.93 4.85 7.58
CA LEU A 61 17.73 5.40 6.23
C LEU A 61 17.99 6.90 6.12
N LYS A 62 17.78 7.67 7.19
CA LYS A 62 18.03 9.11 7.18
C LYS A 62 19.53 9.42 7.06
N ALA A 63 20.36 8.78 7.89
CA ALA A 63 21.81 8.94 7.83
C ALA A 63 22.38 8.42 6.50
N ILE A 64 21.86 7.29 6.00
CA ILE A 64 22.26 6.74 4.70
C ILE A 64 21.86 7.68 3.56
N SER A 65 20.68 8.31 3.65
CA SER A 65 20.21 9.30 2.68
C SER A 65 21.10 10.53 2.63
N GLU A 66 21.52 11.04 3.79
CA GLU A 66 22.44 12.18 3.90
C GLU A 66 23.83 11.83 3.36
N LEU A 67 24.34 10.62 3.63
CA LEU A 67 25.63 10.15 3.13
C LEU A 67 25.66 9.92 1.61
N THR A 68 24.60 9.34 1.05
CA THR A 68 24.54 8.94 -0.36
C THR A 68 23.93 10.01 -1.27
N GLY A 69 23.28 11.03 -0.70
CA GLY A 69 22.50 12.02 -1.44
C GLY A 69 21.20 11.47 -2.05
N ILE A 70 20.85 10.20 -1.80
CA ILE A 70 19.61 9.59 -2.31
C ILE A 70 18.48 9.88 -1.33
N PRO A 71 17.33 10.42 -1.76
CA PRO A 71 16.21 10.69 -0.85
C PRO A 71 15.71 9.44 -0.11
N VAL A 72 15.42 9.59 1.19
CA VAL A 72 14.77 8.55 2.03
C VAL A 72 13.58 7.84 1.36
N PRO A 73 12.61 8.53 0.72
CA PRO A 73 11.48 7.83 0.08
C PRO A 73 11.94 6.91 -1.06
N THR A 74 12.99 7.27 -1.78
CA THR A 74 13.55 6.46 -2.87
C THR A 74 14.23 5.20 -2.32
N LEU A 75 15.06 5.33 -1.28
CA LEU A 75 15.66 4.17 -0.60
C LEU A 75 14.58 3.25 -0.02
N SER A 76 13.57 3.82 0.65
CA SER A 76 12.45 3.06 1.20
C SER A 76 11.66 2.32 0.12
N GLN A 77 11.41 2.95 -1.03
CA GLN A 77 10.74 2.30 -2.15
C GLN A 77 11.54 1.12 -2.70
N ARG A 78 12.86 1.29 -2.90
CA ARG A 78 13.76 0.24 -3.40
C ARG A 78 13.76 -0.98 -2.46
N ILE A 79 13.87 -0.74 -1.17
CA ILE A 79 13.89 -1.82 -0.17
C ILE A 79 12.51 -2.49 -0.04
N ASN A 80 11.46 -1.70 0.16
CA ASN A 80 10.15 -2.26 0.51
C ASN A 80 9.34 -2.74 -0.71
N LYS A 81 9.45 -2.08 -1.85
CA LYS A 81 8.67 -2.43 -3.06
C LYS A 81 9.47 -3.27 -4.04
N CYS A 82 10.76 -3.00 -4.19
CA CYS A 82 11.62 -3.77 -5.10
C CYS A 82 12.33 -4.93 -4.39
N GLY A 83 12.25 -5.02 -3.06
CA GLY A 83 12.87 -6.10 -2.29
C GLY A 83 14.40 -6.05 -2.27
N MET A 84 14.99 -4.89 -2.59
CA MET A 84 16.44 -4.73 -2.67
C MET A 84 17.09 -4.70 -1.30
N THR A 85 18.32 -5.19 -1.23
CA THR A 85 19.21 -4.93 -0.10
C THR A 85 19.63 -3.46 -0.06
N ILE A 86 20.21 -3.00 1.06
CA ILE A 86 20.65 -1.61 1.21
C ILE A 86 21.73 -1.25 0.20
N GLU A 87 22.69 -2.15 -0.04
CA GLU A 87 23.81 -1.92 -0.95
C GLU A 87 23.34 -1.81 -2.39
N GLU A 88 22.46 -2.74 -2.82
CA GLU A 88 21.82 -2.68 -4.13
C GLU A 88 20.95 -1.43 -4.27
N ALA A 89 20.22 -1.07 -3.22
CA ALA A 89 19.38 0.12 -3.22
C ALA A 89 20.19 1.41 -3.36
N VAL A 90 21.42 1.47 -2.85
CA VAL A 90 22.32 2.62 -3.04
C VAL A 90 22.91 2.60 -4.45
N GLY A 91 23.37 1.44 -4.94
CA GLY A 91 23.95 1.29 -6.27
C GLY A 91 22.95 1.40 -7.44
N HIS A 92 21.65 1.37 -7.17
CA HIS A 92 20.62 1.36 -8.21
C HIS A 92 20.52 2.72 -8.95
N GLN A 93 20.86 2.71 -10.25
CA GLN A 93 20.76 3.88 -11.13
C GLN A 93 19.31 4.17 -11.53
N ARG A 94 18.97 5.46 -11.61
CA ARG A 94 17.63 5.95 -11.96
C ARG A 94 17.33 5.57 -13.43
N GLY A 95 16.34 4.71 -13.67
CA GLY A 95 15.97 4.26 -15.03
C GLY A 95 16.29 2.79 -15.33
N ALA A 96 17.04 2.11 -14.46
CA ALA A 96 17.10 0.65 -14.50
C ALA A 96 15.72 0.11 -14.13
N LEU A 97 14.96 -0.34 -15.13
CA LEU A 97 13.72 -1.08 -14.90
C LEU A 97 14.11 -2.35 -14.14
N VAL A 98 13.82 -2.38 -12.83
CA VAL A 98 13.86 -3.63 -12.08
C VAL A 98 12.90 -4.55 -12.80
N ALA A 99 13.44 -5.60 -13.43
CA ALA A 99 12.62 -6.63 -14.04
C ALA A 99 11.65 -7.09 -12.96
N LYS A 100 10.35 -6.81 -13.15
CA LYS A 100 9.32 -7.33 -12.25
C LYS A 100 9.53 -8.84 -12.25
N GLN A 101 9.59 -9.44 -11.07
CA GLN A 101 9.75 -10.87 -10.93
C GLN A 101 8.70 -11.56 -11.81
N GLN A 102 9.16 -12.17 -12.89
CA GLN A 102 8.28 -12.85 -13.82
C GLN A 102 7.89 -14.18 -13.17
N HIS A 103 6.60 -14.47 -13.18
CA HIS A 103 6.07 -15.70 -12.63
C HIS A 103 6.05 -16.74 -13.73
N GLU A 104 6.88 -17.77 -13.60
CA GLU A 104 6.94 -18.89 -14.54
C GLU A 104 6.26 -20.12 -13.94
N TYR A 105 5.40 -20.77 -14.72
CA TYR A 105 4.76 -22.01 -14.32
C TYR A 105 4.53 -22.91 -15.54
N GLN A 106 5.09 -24.13 -15.52
CA GLN A 106 4.98 -25.10 -16.60
C GLN A 106 5.35 -24.54 -17.99
N GLY A 107 6.41 -23.72 -18.05
CA GLY A 107 6.87 -23.08 -19.29
C GLY A 107 6.05 -21.86 -19.73
N LEU A 108 4.97 -21.50 -19.03
CA LEU A 108 4.22 -20.27 -19.25
C LEU A 108 4.87 -19.12 -18.48
N VAL A 109 5.26 -18.08 -19.21
CA VAL A 109 5.86 -16.87 -18.63
C VAL A 109 4.78 -15.83 -18.40
N GLY A 110 4.56 -15.47 -17.14
CA GLY A 110 3.68 -14.38 -16.72
C GLY A 110 2.28 -14.83 -16.31
N LEU A 111 1.74 -14.16 -15.29
CA LEU A 111 0.40 -14.46 -14.73
C LEU A 111 -0.73 -14.28 -15.75
N ALA A 112 -0.56 -13.42 -16.77
CA ALA A 112 -1.55 -13.22 -17.81
C ALA A 112 -1.74 -14.47 -18.68
N GLU A 113 -0.64 -15.13 -19.04
CA GLU A 113 -0.68 -16.32 -19.87
C GLU A 113 -1.14 -17.53 -19.07
N ILE A 114 -0.66 -17.66 -17.83
CA ILE A 114 -1.16 -18.66 -16.86
C ILE A 114 -2.68 -18.49 -16.65
N SER A 115 -3.15 -17.26 -16.45
CA SER A 115 -4.58 -16.96 -16.31
C SER A 115 -5.41 -17.42 -17.52
N ARG A 116 -4.92 -17.18 -18.75
CA ARG A 116 -5.59 -17.62 -19.98
C ARG A 116 -5.62 -19.14 -20.10
N HIS A 117 -4.50 -19.81 -19.83
CA HIS A 117 -4.37 -21.25 -19.97
C HIS A 117 -5.25 -22.03 -18.97
N TYR A 118 -5.32 -21.59 -17.71
CA TYR A 118 -6.11 -22.26 -16.67
C TYR A 118 -7.53 -21.69 -16.48
N GLY A 119 -7.93 -20.67 -17.27
CA GLY A 119 -9.29 -20.11 -17.23
C GLY A 119 -9.65 -19.33 -15.95
N ILE A 120 -8.65 -18.90 -15.17
CA ILE A 120 -8.86 -18.14 -13.93
C ILE A 120 -8.75 -16.65 -14.24
N PRO A 121 -9.62 -15.77 -13.71
CA PRO A 121 -9.47 -14.33 -13.91
C PRO A 121 -8.12 -13.81 -13.42
N LEU A 122 -7.44 -13.01 -14.27
CA LEU A 122 -6.12 -12.43 -13.97
C LEU A 122 -6.11 -11.67 -12.64
N THR A 123 -7.18 -10.93 -12.34
CA THR A 123 -7.34 -10.19 -11.08
C THR A 123 -7.30 -11.11 -9.86
N THR A 124 -7.98 -12.26 -9.93
CA THR A 124 -7.99 -13.27 -8.87
C THR A 124 -6.62 -13.90 -8.69
N LEU A 125 -5.96 -14.27 -9.79
CA LEU A 125 -4.62 -14.86 -9.75
C LEU A 125 -3.59 -13.88 -9.19
N HIS A 126 -3.63 -12.63 -9.64
CA HIS A 126 -2.76 -11.55 -9.15
C HIS A 126 -2.93 -11.30 -7.64
N TYR A 127 -4.17 -11.23 -7.15
CA TYR A 127 -4.43 -11.04 -5.72
C TYR A 127 -3.89 -12.21 -4.87
N ARG A 128 -4.03 -13.46 -5.34
CA ARG A 128 -3.52 -14.64 -4.63
C ARG A 128 -1.99 -14.66 -4.58
N VAL A 129 -1.34 -14.43 -5.72
CA VAL A 129 0.13 -14.54 -5.81
C VAL A 129 0.82 -13.32 -5.21
N GLN A 130 0.42 -12.10 -5.59
CA GLN A 130 1.14 -10.89 -5.18
C GLN A 130 0.66 -10.29 -3.87
N THR A 131 -0.64 -10.31 -3.59
CA THR A 131 -1.17 -9.70 -2.36
C THR A 131 -1.17 -10.66 -1.19
N LYS A 132 -1.50 -11.94 -1.41
CA LYS A 132 -1.50 -12.97 -0.36
C LYS A 132 -0.20 -13.78 -0.28
N GLY A 133 0.70 -13.67 -1.27
CA GLY A 133 1.96 -14.42 -1.27
C GLY A 133 1.80 -15.94 -1.43
N ILE A 134 0.71 -16.39 -2.05
CA ILE A 134 0.42 -17.81 -2.27
C ILE A 134 1.22 -18.30 -3.49
N SER A 135 1.74 -19.54 -3.46
CA SER A 135 2.41 -20.14 -4.62
C SER A 135 1.45 -20.30 -5.81
N ILE A 136 1.99 -20.32 -7.03
CA ILE A 136 1.17 -20.41 -8.26
C ILE A 136 0.33 -21.68 -8.24
N GLU A 137 0.91 -22.83 -7.86
CA GLU A 137 0.21 -24.12 -7.73
C GLU A 137 -0.99 -24.05 -6.79
N ALA A 138 -0.80 -23.49 -5.59
CA ALA A 138 -1.87 -23.33 -4.62
C ALA A 138 -2.91 -22.28 -5.08
N ALA A 139 -2.49 -21.27 -5.85
CA ALA A 139 -3.41 -20.30 -6.43
C ALA A 139 -4.29 -20.92 -7.52
N LEU A 140 -3.79 -21.93 -8.25
CA LEU A 140 -4.55 -22.70 -9.24
C LEU A 140 -5.50 -23.70 -8.57
N SER A 141 -5.05 -24.44 -7.54
CA SER A 141 -5.89 -25.43 -6.85
C SER A 141 -7.08 -24.80 -6.11
N ASN A 142 -6.90 -23.61 -5.53
CA ASN A 142 -7.97 -22.85 -4.86
C ASN A 142 -9.01 -22.23 -5.84
N ALA A 143 -8.89 -22.45 -7.15
CA ALA A 143 -9.87 -21.98 -8.14
C ALA A 143 -11.21 -22.72 -8.08
N ALA A 144 -11.29 -23.86 -7.37
CA ALA A 144 -12.51 -24.66 -7.27
C ALA A 144 -13.68 -23.98 -6.52
N CYS A 145 -13.50 -22.78 -5.94
CA CYS A 145 -14.55 -22.12 -5.18
C CYS A 145 -15.15 -20.89 -5.90
N LYS A 146 -16.33 -21.14 -6.48
CA LYS A 146 -17.40 -20.21 -6.88
C LYS A 146 -17.22 -19.45 -8.20
N ALA A 147 -17.37 -20.18 -9.30
CA ALA A 147 -18.12 -19.65 -10.42
C ALA A 147 -19.53 -19.28 -9.91
N SER A 148 -19.79 -18.00 -9.68
CA SER A 148 -21.17 -17.54 -9.58
C SER A 148 -21.81 -17.80 -10.95
N PRO A 149 -23.00 -18.42 -11.05
CA PRO A 149 -23.67 -18.56 -12.33
C PRO A 149 -23.86 -17.15 -12.89
N LYS A 150 -23.26 -16.91 -14.07
CA LYS A 150 -23.55 -15.70 -14.86
C LYS A 150 -25.06 -15.67 -15.02
N LYS A 151 -25.71 -14.64 -14.51
CA LYS A 151 -27.08 -14.31 -14.93
C LYS A 151 -27.01 -14.08 -16.44
N GLU A 152 -27.47 -15.06 -17.21
CA GLU A 152 -27.88 -14.86 -18.59
C GLU A 152 -28.96 -13.78 -18.58
N LYS A 153 -28.53 -12.55 -18.89
CA LYS A 153 -29.46 -11.56 -19.44
C LYS A 153 -29.20 -11.54 -20.93
N ALA A 154 -30.00 -12.30 -21.65
CA ALA A 154 -30.27 -12.05 -23.05
C ALA A 154 -30.69 -10.58 -23.21
N LYS A 155 -29.96 -9.84 -24.05
CA LYS A 155 -30.52 -8.77 -24.89
C LYS A 155 -29.52 -8.45 -26.01
N ALA A 156 -29.88 -8.96 -27.18
CA ALA A 156 -29.72 -8.40 -28.53
C ALA A 156 -28.35 -7.88 -28.97
N GLN A 157 -27.95 -8.36 -30.15
CA GLN A 157 -26.93 -7.77 -31.00
C GLN A 157 -27.12 -6.25 -31.10
N ALA A 158 -26.15 -5.49 -30.59
CA ALA A 158 -25.98 -4.07 -30.89
C ALA A 158 -24.80 -3.94 -31.85
N PRO A 159 -24.90 -3.11 -32.90
CA PRO A 159 -23.88 -3.05 -33.94
C PRO A 159 -22.57 -2.47 -33.41
N VAL A 160 -21.49 -2.92 -34.06
CA VAL A 160 -20.09 -2.54 -33.90
C VAL A 160 -19.94 -1.04 -33.58
N LYS A 161 -19.42 -0.72 -32.39
CA LYS A 161 -19.01 0.65 -32.06
C LYS A 161 -17.74 0.98 -32.84
N ALA A 162 -17.92 1.73 -33.92
CA ALA A 162 -16.86 2.45 -34.61
C ALA A 162 -16.07 3.33 -33.62
N LYS A 163 -14.76 3.45 -33.87
CA LYS A 163 -13.81 4.31 -33.15
C LYS A 163 -14.42 5.70 -32.95
N LYS A 164 -14.51 6.18 -31.70
CA LYS A 164 -14.79 7.59 -31.43
C LYS A 164 -13.56 8.41 -31.81
N GLU A 165 -13.58 8.97 -33.01
CA GLU A 165 -12.79 10.14 -33.33
C GLU A 165 -13.17 11.27 -32.38
N CYS A 166 -12.18 11.80 -31.66
CA CYS A 166 -12.33 13.04 -30.91
C CYS A 166 -12.49 14.19 -31.92
N LYS A 167 -13.73 14.52 -32.29
CA LYS A 167 -14.01 15.70 -33.12
C LYS A 167 -13.73 16.94 -32.27
N LYS A 168 -12.67 17.67 -32.61
CA LYS A 168 -12.41 19.02 -32.09
C LYS A 168 -13.67 19.87 -32.31
N HIS A 169 -14.25 20.37 -31.23
CA HIS A 169 -15.42 21.27 -31.30
C HIS A 169 -14.94 22.64 -31.73
N GLY A 170 -14.80 22.83 -33.04
CA GLY A 170 -14.82 24.16 -33.65
C GLY A 170 -16.22 24.76 -33.45
N THR A 171 -16.24 26.00 -32.95
CA THR A 171 -17.39 26.93 -32.85
C THR A 171 -18.69 26.41 -33.45
N THR A 172 -19.51 25.82 -32.58
CA THR A 172 -20.86 25.32 -32.89
C THR A 172 -21.75 26.48 -33.32
N LYS A 173 -22.38 26.35 -34.49
CA LYS A 173 -23.37 27.30 -35.03
C LYS A 173 -24.43 27.63 -33.96
N PRO A 174 -24.80 28.91 -33.77
CA PRO A 174 -25.68 29.33 -32.67
C PRO A 174 -27.10 28.73 -32.75
N ASP A 175 -27.51 28.22 -33.91
CA ASP A 175 -28.85 27.65 -34.10
C ASP A 175 -29.09 26.33 -33.36
N LEU A 176 -28.04 25.60 -33.00
CA LEU A 176 -28.15 24.31 -32.29
C LEU A 176 -28.12 24.44 -30.76
N LEU A 177 -28.09 25.67 -30.22
CA LEU A 177 -28.14 25.90 -28.78
C LEU A 177 -29.53 25.54 -28.21
N HIS A 178 -29.52 24.94 -27.02
CA HIS A 178 -30.73 24.63 -26.28
C HIS A 178 -31.54 25.92 -26.03
N PRO A 179 -32.89 25.91 -26.12
CA PRO A 179 -33.71 27.13 -26.04
C PRO A 179 -33.46 27.99 -24.78
N LEU A 180 -33.25 27.33 -23.63
CA LEU A 180 -32.91 28.00 -22.37
C LEU A 180 -31.58 28.76 -22.45
N TRP A 181 -30.62 28.24 -23.20
CA TRP A 181 -29.31 28.86 -23.38
C TRP A 181 -29.35 29.99 -24.42
N LYS A 182 -30.20 29.86 -25.45
CA LYS A 182 -30.48 30.98 -26.37
C LYS A 182 -31.08 32.18 -25.64
N LEU A 183 -32.04 31.93 -24.73
CA LEU A 183 -32.67 32.96 -23.92
C LEU A 183 -31.67 33.61 -22.95
N ALA A 184 -30.86 32.81 -22.26
CA ALA A 184 -29.83 33.31 -21.35
C ALA A 184 -28.73 34.14 -22.06
N LEU A 185 -28.45 33.83 -23.33
CA LEU A 185 -27.47 34.55 -24.15
C LEU A 185 -28.09 35.70 -24.96
N GLY A 186 -29.40 35.96 -24.83
CA GLY A 186 -30.09 37.03 -25.54
C GLY A 186 -30.17 36.85 -27.05
N ILE A 187 -29.98 35.62 -27.55
CA ILE A 187 -30.11 35.30 -28.97
C ILE A 187 -31.60 35.08 -29.24
N ALA A 188 -32.28 36.14 -29.70
CA ALA A 188 -33.68 36.08 -30.10
C ALA A 188 -33.86 35.07 -31.24
N ALA A 189 -34.94 34.27 -31.16
CA ALA A 189 -35.31 33.27 -32.16
C ALA A 189 -35.74 33.91 -33.48
#